data_AF-A0A0M2U5T6-F1
#
_entry.id   AF-A0A0M2U5T6-F1
#
_cell.length_a   1.000
_cell.length_b   1.000
_cell.length_c   1.000
_cell.angle_alpha   90.00
_cell.angle_beta   90.00
_cell.angle_gamma   90.00
#
_symmetry.space_group_name_H-M   'P 1'
#
loop_
_entity.id
_entity.type
_entity.pdbx_description
1 polymer ?
#
loop_
_entity_poly.entity_id
_entity_poly.type
_entity_poly.pdbx_seq_one_letter_code
_entity_poly.pdbx_strand_id
1 'polypeptide(L)' 'MSDVLIRGVPKTLLDHLKQRAVSNRSSLQQELLSILEEAVRPHSLQSIETAKRIRKQLENSRRQFGDSTQLIREDRER' A
#
# COMPACT_ATOMS: atom_id res chain seq x y z
N MET A 1 1.03 -24.94 8.51
CA MET A 1 0.61 -25.59 7.26
C MET A 1 -0.69 -24.95 6.81
N SER A 2 -0.66 -24.34 5.64
CA SER A 2 -1.83 -23.85 4.91
C SER A 2 -1.50 -24.02 3.43
N ASP A 3 -2.05 -25.07 2.84
CA ASP A 3 -1.75 -25.55 1.50
C ASP A 3 -2.81 -25.05 0.51
N VAL A 4 -2.71 -23.78 0.12
CA VAL A 4 -3.62 -23.19 -0.86
C VAL A 4 -3.29 -23.74 -2.26
N LEU A 5 -4.17 -24.59 -2.79
CA LEU A 5 -4.05 -25.13 -4.15
C LEU A 5 -4.95 -24.34 -5.11
N ILE A 6 -4.33 -23.64 -6.07
CA ILE A 6 -5.04 -22.99 -7.17
C ILE A 6 -4.98 -23.93 -8.39
N ARG A 7 -6.11 -24.54 -8.74
CA ARG A 7 -6.22 -25.43 -9.91
C ARG A 7 -6.62 -24.64 -11.16
N GLY A 8 -6.23 -25.16 -12.32
CA GLY A 8 -6.62 -24.60 -13.61
C GLY A 8 -5.90 -23.30 -13.99
N VAL A 9 -4.74 -23.01 -13.40
CA VAL A 9 -3.92 -21.86 -13.79
C VAL A 9 -3.48 -22.04 -15.25
N PRO A 10 -3.80 -21.10 -16.16
CA PRO A 10 -3.35 -21.16 -17.55
C PRO A 10 -1.83 -21.23 -17.61
N LYS A 11 -1.29 -22.05 -18.52
CA LYS A 11 0.17 -22.21 -18.66
C LYS A 11 0.88 -20.88 -18.93
N THR A 12 0.27 -20.02 -19.75
CA THR A 12 0.77 -18.67 -20.05
C THR A 12 0.90 -17.82 -18.79
N LEU A 13 -0.11 -17.84 -17.91
CA LEU A 13 -0.07 -17.12 -16.64
C LEU A 13 1.03 -17.66 -15.72
N LEU A 14 1.16 -18.99 -15.62
CA LEU A 14 2.21 -19.62 -14.82
C LEU A 14 3.61 -19.22 -15.29
N ASP A 15 3.83 -19.16 -16.61
CA ASP A 15 5.11 -18.78 -17.19
C ASP A 15 5.46 -17.32 -16.90
N HIS A 16 4.48 -16.41 -16.98
CA HIS A 16 4.67 -15.00 -16.59
C HIS A 16 5.03 -14.85 -15.11
N LEU A 17 4.36 -15.61 -14.22
CA LEU A 17 4.65 -15.60 -12.79
C LEU A 17 6.06 -16.12 -12.48
N LYS A 18 6.51 -17.16 -13.19
CA LYS A 18 7.90 -17.66 -13.08
C LYS A 18 8.92 -16.64 -13.55
N GLN A 19 8.67 -15.96 -14.68
CA GLN A 19 9.54 -14.91 -15.18
C GLN A 19 9.66 -13.76 -14.16
N ARG A 20 8.53 -13.32 -13.61
CA ARG A 20 8.50 -12.29 -12.56
C ARG A 20 9.31 -12.70 -11.33
N ALA A 21 9.17 -13.94 -10.87
CA ALA A 21 9.95 -14.46 -9.74
C ALA A 21 11.47 -14.45 -10.02
N VAL A 22 11.89 -14.85 -11.23
CA VAL A 22 13.30 -14.78 -11.65
C VAL A 22 13.81 -13.33 -11.66
N SER A 23 13.02 -12.40 -12.20
CA SER A 23 13.38 -10.96 -12.19
C SER A 23 13.53 -10.40 -10.78
N ASN A 24 12.71 -10.85 -9.84
CA ASN A 24 12.76 -10.45 -8.43
C ASN A 24 13.77 -11.26 -7.60
N ARG A 25 14.53 -12.17 -8.24
CA ARG A 25 15.48 -13.08 -7.59
C ARG A 25 14.85 -13.87 -6.43
N SER A 26 13.57 -14.19 -6.56
CA SER A 26 12.76 -14.89 -5.56
C SER A 26 12.30 -16.24 -6.10
N SER A 27 11.95 -17.16 -5.18
CA SER A 27 11.26 -18.38 -5.59
C SER A 27 9.84 -18.06 -6.05
N LEU A 28 9.27 -18.90 -6.92
CA LEU A 28 7.88 -18.74 -7.37
C LEU A 28 6.91 -18.68 -6.18
N GLN A 29 7.13 -19.52 -5.16
CA GLN A 29 6.30 -19.54 -3.95
C GLN A 29 6.39 -18.21 -3.19
N GLN A 30 7.59 -17.67 -3.02
CA GLN A 30 7.79 -16.39 -2.34
C GLN A 30 7.17 -15.23 -3.11
N GLU A 31 7.33 -15.20 -4.43
CA GLU A 31 6.71 -14.17 -5.28
C GLU A 31 5.18 -14.22 -5.18
N LEU A 32 4.59 -15.41 -5.24
CA LEU A 32 3.14 -15.58 -5.08
C LEU A 32 2.66 -15.11 -3.72
N LEU A 33 3.41 -15.40 -2.66
CA LEU A 33 3.09 -14.93 -1.32
C LEU A 33 3.13 -13.39 -1.27
N SER A 34 4.16 -12.77 -1.84
CA SER A 34 4.27 -11.31 -1.90
C SER A 34 3.12 -10.66 -2.68
N ILE A 35 2.69 -11.25 -3.80
CA ILE A 35 1.53 -10.76 -4.57
C ILE A 35 0.26 -10.86 -3.72
N LEU A 36 0.05 -11.96 -3.00
CA LEU A 36 -1.12 -12.12 -2.13
C LEU A 36 -1.09 -11.15 -0.95
N GLU A 37 0.07 -10.95 -0.33
CA GLU A 37 0.25 -9.94 0.72
C GLU A 37 -0.06 -8.53 0.20
N GLU A 38 0.43 -8.18 -0.99
CA GLU A 38 0.16 -6.89 -1.64
C GLU A 38 -1.34 -6.73 -1.96
N ALA A 39 -1.99 -7.77 -2.46
CA ALA A 39 -3.41 -7.75 -2.79
C ALA A 39 -4.33 -7.60 -1.56
N VAL A 40 -3.90 -8.12 -0.41
CA VAL A 40 -4.67 -8.06 0.86
C VAL A 40 -4.27 -6.84 1.70
N ARG A 41 -3.12 -6.21 1.43
CA ARG A 41 -2.78 -4.94 2.07
C ARG A 41 -3.93 -3.96 1.84
N PRO A 42 -4.54 -3.41 2.90
CA PRO A 42 -5.60 -2.42 2.74
C PRO A 42 -5.03 -1.30 1.89
N HIS A 43 -5.58 -1.15 0.68
CA HIS A 43 -5.14 -0.10 -0.23
C HIS A 43 -5.16 1.20 0.55
N SER A 44 -4.10 1.99 0.41
CA SER A 44 -3.97 3.38 0.88
C SER A 44 -5.14 4.29 0.48
N LEU A 45 -6.10 3.80 -0.30
CA LEU A 45 -7.46 4.33 -0.42
C LEU A 45 -8.10 4.61 0.95
N GLN A 46 -7.92 3.75 1.95
CA GLN A 46 -8.38 4.04 3.32
C GLN A 46 -7.68 5.27 3.90
N SER A 47 -6.41 5.50 3.60
CA SER A 47 -5.66 6.66 4.08
C SER A 47 -6.12 7.95 3.41
N ILE A 48 -6.37 7.93 2.09
CA ILE A 48 -6.89 9.09 1.36
C ILE A 48 -8.31 9.41 1.81
N GLU A 49 -9.16 8.39 1.99
CA GLU A 49 -10.53 8.56 2.43
C GLU A 49 -10.61 9.00 3.90
N THR A 50 -9.70 8.50 4.74
CA THR A 50 -9.51 8.97 6.11
C THR A 50 -9.01 10.42 6.14
N ALA A 51 -8.04 10.78 5.31
CA ALA A 51 -7.58 12.16 5.20
C ALA A 51 -8.70 13.10 4.72
N LYS A 52 -9.51 12.67 3.74
CA LYS A 52 -10.70 13.42 3.29
C LYS A 52 -11.72 13.59 4.40
N ARG A 53 -11.98 12.55 5.20
CA ARG A 53 -12.91 12.59 6.34
C ARG A 53 -12.44 13.56 7.41
N ILE A 54 -11.17 13.46 7.80
CA ILE A 54 -10.53 14.37 8.77
C ILE A 54 -10.58 15.81 8.26
N ARG A 55 -10.24 16.04 6.98
CA ARG A 55 -10.30 17.37 6.37
C ARG A 55 -11.71 17.98 6.43
N LYS A 56 -12.75 17.22 6.09
CA LYS A 56 -14.15 17.68 6.24
C LYS A 56 -14.51 18.01 7.69
N GLN A 57 -14.08 17.19 8.65
CA GLN A 57 -14.31 17.46 10.07
C GLN A 57 -13.63 18.76 10.53
N LEU A 58 -12.40 19.01 10.07
CA LEU A 58 -11.66 20.22 10.39
C LEU A 58 -12.29 21.47 9.74
N GLU A 59 -12.71 21.39 8.47
CA GLU A 59 -13.45 22.46 7.78
C GLU A 59 -14.76 22.80 8.52
N ASN A 60 -15.48 21.79 9.02
CA ASN A 60 -16.72 21.98 9.76
C ASN A 60 -16.51 22.49 11.21
N SER A 61 -15.31 22.36 11.78
CA SER A 61 -15.04 22.69 13.19
C SER A 61 -15.00 24.19 13.49
N ARG A 62 -15.12 25.07 12.48
CA ARG A 62 -15.00 26.55 12.56
C ARG A 62 -13.70 27.03 13.24
N ARG A 63 -12.72 26.15 13.44
CA ARG A 63 -11.46 26.45 14.09
C ARG A 63 -10.53 27.12 13.08
N GLN A 64 -10.01 28.31 13.41
CA GLN A 64 -8.97 28.93 12.60
C GLN A 64 -7.65 28.20 12.88
N PHE A 65 -7.07 27.61 11.83
CA PHE A 65 -5.73 27.05 11.89
C PHE A 65 -4.73 28.16 11.58
N GLY A 66 -3.76 28.36 12.48
CA GLY A 66 -2.68 29.33 12.28
C GLY A 66 -1.67 28.84 11.24
N ASP A 67 -0.86 29.77 10.74
CA ASP A 67 0.25 29.46 9.83
C ASP A 67 1.38 28.75 10.60
N SER A 68 1.64 27.49 10.25
CA SER A 68 2.68 26.67 10.86
C SER A 68 4.07 26.88 10.25
N THR A 69 4.24 27.82 9.33
CA THR A 69 5.49 28.00 8.57
C THR A 69 6.70 28.30 9.46
N GLN A 70 6.51 29.05 10.56
CA GLN A 70 7.60 29.30 11.54
C GLN A 70 8.04 28.02 12.26
N LEU A 71 7.11 27.20 12.74
CA LEU A 71 7.40 25.95 13.44
C LEU A 71 8.16 24.94 12.54
N ILE A 72 7.80 24.89 11.25
CA ILE A 72 8.48 24.02 10.28
C ILE A 72 9.91 24.49 10.01
N ARG A 73 10.13 25.81 10.03
CA ARG A 73 11.45 26.40 9.80
C ARG A 73 12.40 26.12 10.95
N GLU A 74 11.92 26.27 12.18
CA GLU A 74 12.67 25.95 13.41
C GLU A 74 13.09 24.46 13.47
N ASP A 75 12.25 23.55 12.98
CA ASP A 75 12.55 22.12 12.96
C ASP A 75 13.58 21.74 11.87
N ARG A 76 13.59 22.44 10.73
CA ARG A 76 14.57 22.22 9.65
C ARG A 76 15.97 22.78 9.93
N GLU A 77 16.07 23.75 10.82
CA GLU A 77 17.34 24.40 11.19
C GLU A 77 18.04 23.70 12.38
N ARG A 78 17.54 22.53 12.82
CA ARG A 78 18.18 21.65 13.82
C ARG A 78 19.05 20.56 13.23
#